data_AF-A0AAU5LA98-F1
#
_entry.id   AF-A0AAU5LA98-F1
#
_cell.length_a   1.000
_cell.length_b   1.000
_cell.length_c   1.000
_cell.angle_alpha   90.00
_cell.angle_beta   90.00
_cell.angle_gamma   90.00
#
_symmetry.space_group_name_H-M   'P 1'
#
loop_
_entity.id
_entity.type
_entity.pdbx_description
1 polymer ?
#
loop_
_entity_poly.entity_id
_entity_poly.type
_entity_poly.pdbx_seq_one_letter_code
_entity_poly.pdbx_strand_id
1 'polypeptide(L)'
;MSWAIYALRTAGGARRLDDISDEYAPPSLGTAEQVVERIREAAPEVDTSNPKWLRIDGPDHSVEVSIGKGVHVHDITFYLNGGDRSVAVVLAVAEHLGVMPYDTESGDMLTEFSKPPVPPPLDDDELNMGKRKWWQFYKR
;
A
#
# COMPACT_ATOMS: atom_id res chain seq x y z
N MET A 1 10.17 -6.85 -2.29
CA MET A 1 9.53 -5.54 -2.55
C MET A 1 8.17 -5.58 -1.88
N SER A 2 7.76 -4.49 -1.23
CA SER A 2 6.41 -4.32 -0.70
C SER A 2 5.47 -3.90 -1.82
N TRP A 3 4.25 -4.44 -1.87
CA TRP A 3 3.22 -3.99 -2.80
C TRP A 3 2.52 -2.74 -2.23
N ALA A 4 2.50 -1.65 -2.98
CA ALA A 4 1.95 -0.37 -2.53
C ALA A 4 0.51 -0.19 -3.01
N ILE A 5 -0.38 0.17 -2.08
CA ILE A 5 -1.79 0.47 -2.34
C ILE A 5 -2.05 1.90 -1.89
N TYR A 6 -2.51 2.73 -2.80
CA TYR A 6 -2.89 4.11 -2.51
C TYR A 6 -4.39 4.20 -2.24
N ALA A 7 -4.81 4.90 -1.18
CA ALA A 7 -6.23 4.99 -0.84
C ALA A 7 -6.67 6.41 -0.51
N LEU A 8 -7.81 6.81 -1.08
CA LEU A 8 -8.41 8.13 -0.89
C LEU A 8 -9.94 8.07 -0.97
N ARG A 9 -10.63 9.14 -0.55
CA ARG A 9 -12.07 9.27 -0.80
C ARG A 9 -12.33 9.60 -2.27
N THR A 10 -12.79 8.63 -3.05
CA THR A 10 -13.12 8.80 -4.48
C THR A 10 -14.44 9.55 -4.69
N ALA A 11 -14.46 10.47 -5.64
CA ALA A 11 -15.70 11.07 -6.14
C ALA A 11 -16.35 10.09 -7.14
N GLY A 12 -17.52 9.56 -6.78
CA GLY A 12 -18.36 8.83 -7.73
C GLY A 12 -17.93 7.40 -8.06
N GLY A 13 -17.07 6.76 -7.24
CA GLY A 13 -16.78 5.33 -7.37
C GLY A 13 -15.89 4.99 -8.56
N ALA A 14 -14.95 5.88 -8.90
CA ALA A 14 -13.90 5.64 -9.90
C ALA A 14 -13.24 4.28 -9.68
N ARG A 15 -13.20 3.44 -10.73
CA ARG A 15 -12.63 2.08 -10.64
C ARG A 15 -11.14 2.04 -10.94
N ARG A 16 -10.63 3.06 -11.60
CA ARG A 16 -9.20 3.24 -11.86
C ARG A 16 -8.72 4.55 -11.28
N LEU A 17 -7.44 4.58 -10.92
CA LEU A 17 -6.78 5.81 -10.49
C LEU A 17 -6.77 6.85 -11.60
N ASP A 18 -6.58 6.42 -12.85
CA ASP A 18 -6.57 7.27 -14.06
C ASP A 18 -7.94 7.92 -14.35
N ASP A 19 -9.03 7.39 -13.78
CA ASP A 19 -10.37 7.95 -13.93
C ASP A 19 -10.59 9.17 -13.00
N ILE A 20 -9.69 9.37 -12.04
CA ILE A 20 -9.75 10.49 -11.09
C ILE A 20 -9.10 11.70 -11.74
N SER A 21 -9.84 12.82 -11.79
CA SER A 21 -9.30 14.07 -12.32
C SER A 21 -8.08 14.54 -11.51
N ASP A 22 -7.03 15.01 -12.20
CA ASP A 22 -5.86 15.63 -11.56
C ASP A 22 -6.20 16.85 -10.70
N GLU A 23 -7.33 17.51 -10.99
CA GLU A 23 -7.83 18.67 -10.22
C GLU A 23 -8.66 18.24 -9.00
N TYR A 24 -8.93 16.95 -8.83
CA TYR A 24 -9.72 16.44 -7.72
C TYR A 24 -8.96 16.56 -6.39
N ALA A 25 -9.54 17.31 -5.47
CA ALA A 25 -9.08 17.39 -4.09
C ALA A 25 -9.94 16.47 -3.20
N PRO A 26 -9.43 15.29 -2.77
CA PRO A 26 -10.20 14.39 -1.93
C PRO A 26 -10.58 15.06 -0.59
N PRO A 27 -11.83 14.87 -0.11
CA PRO A 27 -12.22 15.37 1.21
C PRO A 27 -11.35 14.78 2.32
N SER A 28 -11.14 15.55 3.39
CA SER A 28 -10.32 15.09 4.50
C SER A 28 -10.89 13.86 5.20
N LEU A 29 -9.99 13.01 5.69
CA LEU A 29 -10.26 11.89 6.60
C LEU A 29 -10.30 12.34 8.08
N GLY A 30 -9.88 13.58 8.39
CA GLY A 30 -9.68 14.09 9.74
C GLY A 30 -8.23 14.47 10.00
N THR A 31 -7.88 14.65 11.28
CA THR A 31 -6.48 14.78 11.72
C THR A 31 -5.79 13.41 11.74
N ALA A 32 -4.46 13.39 11.86
CA ALA A 32 -3.71 12.14 11.97
C ALA A 32 -4.19 11.29 13.15
N GLU A 33 -4.45 11.90 14.31
CA GLU A 33 -4.95 11.21 15.50
C GLU A 33 -6.31 10.56 15.25
N GLN A 34 -7.22 11.28 14.59
CA GLN A 34 -8.55 10.75 14.25
C GLN A 34 -8.46 9.57 13.27
N VAL A 35 -7.55 9.65 12.30
CA VAL A 35 -7.31 8.54 11.37
C VAL A 35 -6.73 7.33 12.09
N VAL A 36 -5.75 7.52 12.98
CA VAL A 36 -5.16 6.44 13.79
C VAL A 36 -6.21 5.74 14.64
N GLU A 37 -7.08 6.49 15.34
CA GLU A 37 -8.14 5.90 16.16
C GLU A 37 -9.12 5.07 15.32
N ARG A 38 -9.52 5.57 14.14
CA ARG A 38 -10.36 4.80 13.22
C ARG A 38 -9.67 3.55 12.68
N ILE A 39 -8.37 3.61 12.39
CA ILE A 39 -7.62 2.42 11.97
C ILE A 39 -7.60 1.39 13.11
N ARG A 40 -7.44 1.83 14.37
CA ARG A 40 -7.46 0.95 15.54
C ARG A 40 -8.84 0.30 15.78
N GLU A 41 -9.93 0.97 15.44
CA GLU A 41 -11.26 0.36 15.48
C GLU A 41 -11.40 -0.80 14.48
N ALA A 42 -10.77 -0.69 13.30
CA ALA A 42 -10.79 -1.73 12.27
C ALA A 42 -9.75 -2.85 12.51
N ALA A 43 -8.60 -2.51 13.08
CA ALA A 43 -7.50 -3.41 13.39
C ALA A 43 -6.96 -3.12 14.80
N PRO A 44 -7.58 -3.69 15.86
CA PRO A 44 -7.21 -3.42 17.25
C PRO A 44 -5.76 -3.75 17.61
N GLU A 45 -5.11 -4.63 16.84
CA GLU A 45 -3.71 -5.05 16.97
C GLU A 45 -2.69 -4.05 16.40
N VAL A 46 -3.14 -2.96 15.78
CA VAL A 46 -2.26 -1.99 15.13
C VAL A 46 -1.25 -1.38 16.12
N ASP A 47 0.03 -1.44 15.76
CA ASP A 47 1.09 -0.69 16.41
C ASP A 47 1.03 0.78 15.96
N THR A 48 0.77 1.66 16.92
CA THR A 48 0.68 3.10 16.72
C THR A 48 1.81 3.87 17.40
N SER A 49 2.91 3.20 17.76
CA SER A 49 4.08 3.82 18.39
C SER A 49 4.66 4.96 17.55
N ASN A 50 4.52 4.89 16.23
CA ASN A 50 4.74 6.00 15.31
C ASN A 50 3.41 6.39 14.62
N PRO A 51 2.77 7.51 14.99
CA PRO A 51 1.45 7.89 14.46
C PRO A 51 1.46 8.27 12.96
N LYS A 52 2.63 8.38 12.32
CA LYS A 52 2.75 8.61 10.87
C LYS A 52 3.04 7.34 10.07
N TRP A 53 3.36 6.26 10.77
CA TRP A 53 3.76 4.98 10.19
C TRP A 53 3.29 3.84 11.10
N LEU A 54 2.11 3.32 10.81
CA LEU A 54 1.50 2.26 11.60
C LEU A 54 1.91 0.89 11.07
N ARG A 55 1.82 -0.12 11.92
CA ARG A 55 2.03 -1.52 11.53
C ARG A 55 0.87 -2.38 12.00
N ILE A 56 0.31 -3.19 11.11
CA ILE A 56 -0.70 -4.19 11.41
C ILE A 56 -0.05 -5.54 11.08
N ASP A 57 0.47 -6.20 12.11
CA ASP A 57 1.20 -7.45 11.99
C ASP A 57 0.38 -8.58 12.63
N GLY A 58 0.23 -9.68 11.91
CA GLY A 58 -0.47 -10.88 12.39
C GLY A 58 0.18 -12.16 11.86
N PRO A 59 -0.41 -13.34 12.14
CA PRO A 59 0.17 -14.62 11.76
C PRO A 59 0.34 -14.82 10.25
N ASP A 60 -0.50 -14.17 9.44
CA ASP A 60 -0.65 -14.37 8.00
C ASP A 60 -0.71 -13.05 7.20
N HIS A 61 -0.28 -11.95 7.80
CA HIS A 61 -0.20 -10.64 7.16
C HIS A 61 0.83 -9.74 7.85
N SER A 62 1.40 -8.84 7.06
CA SER A 62 2.20 -7.71 7.56
C SER A 62 1.92 -6.52 6.65
N VAL A 63 1.21 -5.54 7.21
CA VAL A 63 0.77 -4.33 6.50
C VAL A 63 1.29 -3.11 7.23
N GLU A 64 1.98 -2.25 6.51
CA GLU A 64 2.38 -0.94 7.02
C GLU A 64 1.46 0.13 6.44
N VAL A 65 1.13 1.14 7.24
CA VAL A 65 0.23 2.23 6.83
C VAL A 65 0.95 3.56 7.01
N SER A 66 1.18 4.28 5.91
CA SER A 66 1.67 5.65 5.95
C SER A 66 0.50 6.62 5.95
N ILE A 67 0.53 7.54 6.91
CA ILE A 67 -0.46 8.61 7.04
C ILE A 67 0.13 9.90 6.46
N GLY A 68 -0.65 10.61 5.65
CA GLY A 68 -0.28 11.88 5.03
C GLY A 68 0.27 12.90 6.03
N LYS A 69 1.23 13.72 5.59
CA LYS A 69 2.00 14.63 6.47
C LYS A 69 1.29 15.95 6.82
N GLY A 70 0.11 16.19 6.25
CA GLY A 70 -0.67 17.42 6.46
C GLY A 70 -1.33 17.49 7.85
N VAL A 71 -1.81 18.67 8.22
CA VAL A 71 -2.67 18.87 9.42
C VAL A 71 -3.94 18.02 9.28
N HIS A 72 -4.48 18.00 8.06
CA HIS A 72 -5.57 17.15 7.65
C HIS A 72 -5.02 16.06 6.73
N VAL A 73 -5.43 14.83 7.01
CA VAL A 73 -5.13 13.67 6.18
C VAL A 73 -6.19 13.61 5.09
N HIS A 74 -5.78 13.36 3.85
CA HIS A 74 -6.68 13.23 2.70
C HIS A 74 -6.57 11.84 2.03
N ASP A 75 -5.44 11.19 2.24
CA ASP A 75 -5.06 9.92 1.68
C ASP A 75 -4.15 9.16 2.64
N ILE A 76 -4.07 7.86 2.42
CA ILE A 76 -3.13 6.95 3.09
C ILE A 76 -2.55 5.98 2.07
N THR A 77 -1.38 5.44 2.39
CA THR A 77 -0.74 4.41 1.57
C THR A 77 -0.49 3.17 2.42
N PHE A 78 -0.91 2.02 1.93
CA PHE A 78 -0.60 0.72 2.51
C PHE A 78 0.60 0.11 1.79
N TYR A 79 1.46 -0.54 2.56
CA TYR A 79 2.55 -1.35 2.05
C TYR A 79 2.37 -2.78 2.55
N LEU A 80 2.05 -3.69 1.63
CA LEU A 80 1.85 -5.10 1.91
C LEU A 80 3.19 -5.82 1.78
N ASN A 81 3.68 -6.36 2.88
CA ASN A 81 4.96 -7.06 2.95
C ASN A 81 4.84 -8.58 2.69
N GLY A 82 3.65 -9.04 2.30
CA GLY A 82 3.33 -10.46 2.07
C GLY A 82 2.21 -10.95 2.98
N GLY A 83 1.83 -12.23 2.86
CA GLY A 83 0.78 -12.86 3.65
C GLY A 83 -0.60 -12.84 2.97
N ASP A 84 -1.30 -13.97 3.06
CA ASP A 84 -2.55 -14.24 2.33
C ASP A 84 -3.71 -13.34 2.77
N ARG A 85 -3.64 -12.77 3.99
CA ARG A 85 -4.69 -11.90 4.55
C ARG A 85 -4.43 -10.42 4.39
N SER A 86 -3.26 -10.01 3.87
CA SER A 86 -2.89 -8.59 3.77
C SER A 86 -3.88 -7.76 2.96
N VAL A 87 -4.41 -8.30 1.85
CA VAL A 87 -5.46 -7.63 1.07
C VAL A 87 -6.74 -7.46 1.87
N ALA A 88 -7.17 -8.48 2.61
CA ALA A 88 -8.38 -8.42 3.42
C ALA A 88 -8.27 -7.38 4.54
N VAL A 89 -7.09 -7.25 5.17
CA VAL A 89 -6.81 -6.21 6.17
C VAL A 89 -6.93 -4.81 5.54
N VAL A 90 -6.32 -4.61 4.37
CA VAL A 90 -6.41 -3.32 3.67
C VAL A 90 -7.86 -2.97 3.32
N LEU A 91 -8.63 -3.92 2.80
CA LEU A 91 -10.04 -3.70 2.47
C LEU A 91 -10.88 -3.34 3.70
N ALA A 92 -10.67 -4.03 4.84
CA ALA A 92 -11.38 -3.73 6.08
C ALA A 92 -11.06 -2.33 6.62
N VAL A 93 -9.78 -1.96 6.63
CA VAL A 93 -9.36 -0.61 7.06
C VAL A 93 -9.90 0.46 6.09
N ALA A 94 -9.84 0.20 4.78
CA ALA A 94 -10.33 1.12 3.77
C ALA A 94 -11.85 1.35 3.88
N GLU A 95 -12.63 0.29 4.08
CA GLU A 95 -14.07 0.35 4.33
C GLU A 95 -14.37 1.21 5.56
N HIS A 96 -13.68 0.96 6.67
CA HIS A 96 -13.90 1.68 7.93
C HIS A 96 -13.55 3.17 7.85
N LEU A 97 -12.54 3.53 7.04
CA LEU A 97 -12.19 4.92 6.76
C LEU A 97 -13.10 5.56 5.70
N GLY A 98 -13.81 4.76 4.92
CA GLY A 98 -14.60 5.17 3.76
C GLY A 98 -13.73 5.68 2.62
N VAL A 99 -12.61 5.01 2.36
CA VAL A 99 -11.68 5.29 1.25
C VAL A 99 -11.67 4.14 0.27
N MET A 100 -11.28 4.42 -0.97
CA MET A 100 -11.12 3.40 -2.00
C MET A 100 -9.62 3.11 -2.20
N PRO A 101 -9.19 1.84 -2.06
CA PRO A 101 -7.82 1.42 -2.32
C PRO A 101 -7.59 1.14 -3.81
N TYR A 102 -6.46 1.60 -4.33
CA TYR A 102 -5.99 1.40 -5.70
C TYR A 102 -4.58 0.81 -5.68
N ASP A 103 -4.36 -0.23 -6.48
CA ASP A 103 -3.02 -0.73 -6.75
C ASP A 103 -2.24 0.33 -7.56
N THR A 104 -1.10 0.77 -7.03
CA THR A 104 -0.30 1.80 -7.69
C THR A 104 0.41 1.33 -8.94
N GLU A 105 0.50 0.01 -9.17
CA GLU A 105 1.15 -0.53 -10.36
C GLU A 105 0.17 -0.68 -11.54
N SER A 106 -0.99 -1.29 -11.31
CA SER A 106 -2.02 -1.44 -12.36
C SER A 106 -2.95 -0.22 -12.52
N GLY A 107 -3.06 0.59 -11.47
CA GLY A 107 -4.04 1.67 -11.33
C GLY A 107 -5.45 1.15 -11.02
N ASP A 108 -5.66 -0.16 -10.91
CA ASP A 108 -6.98 -0.74 -10.64
C ASP A 108 -7.36 -0.66 -9.16
N MET A 109 -8.66 -0.54 -8.91
CA MET A 109 -9.23 -0.68 -7.58
C MET A 109 -8.90 -2.06 -7.00
N LEU A 110 -8.49 -2.08 -5.73
CA LEU A 110 -8.20 -3.31 -5.00
C LEU A 110 -9.48 -4.11 -4.75
N THR A 111 -9.39 -5.43 -4.90
CA THR A 111 -10.46 -6.39 -4.61
C THR A 111 -9.89 -7.57 -3.82
N GLU A 112 -10.75 -8.43 -3.28
CA GLU A 112 -10.33 -9.66 -2.59
C GLU A 112 -9.53 -10.63 -3.49
N PHE A 113 -9.63 -10.47 -4.81
CA PHE A 113 -8.90 -11.29 -5.79
C PHE A 113 -7.61 -10.64 -6.29
N SER A 114 -7.34 -9.40 -5.89
CA SER A 114 -6.12 -8.70 -6.27
C SER A 114 -4.91 -9.41 -5.69
N LYS A 115 -3.84 -9.48 -6.49
CA LYS A 115 -2.59 -10.12 -6.12
C LYS A 115 -1.43 -9.15 -6.32
N PRO A 116 -0.34 -9.30 -5.55
CA PRO A 116 0.86 -8.55 -5.82
C PRO A 116 1.28 -8.71 -7.29
N PRO A 117 1.77 -7.65 -7.92
CA PRO A 117 2.33 -7.73 -9.26
C PRO A 117 3.44 -8.79 -9.27
N VAL A 118 3.35 -9.70 -10.23
CA VAL A 118 4.39 -10.71 -10.45
C VAL A 118 5.54 -9.99 -11.12
N PRO A 119 6.75 -9.96 -10.51
CA PRO A 119 7.90 -9.37 -11.18
C PRO A 119 8.06 -10.01 -12.56
N PRO A 120 8.38 -9.23 -13.61
CA PRO A 120 8.71 -9.83 -14.88
C PRO A 120 9.81 -10.88 -14.66
N PRO A 121 9.75 -12.03 -15.35
CA PRO A 121 10.83 -12.99 -15.25
C PRO A 121 12.14 -12.29 -15.59
N LEU A 122 13.14 -12.46 -14.73
CA LEU A 122 14.50 -11.95 -14.96
C LEU A 122 14.94 -12.42 -16.35
N ASP A 123 15.48 -11.51 -17.16
CA ASP A 123 16.05 -11.90 -18.43
C ASP A 123 17.32 -12.74 -18.24
N ASP A 124 17.76 -13.41 -19.31
CA ASP A 124 18.95 -14.27 -19.26
C ASP A 124 20.21 -13.49 -18.83
N ASP A 125 20.26 -12.17 -19.06
CA ASP A 125 21.38 -11.31 -18.70
C ASP A 125 21.42 -11.01 -17.19
N GLU A 126 20.27 -10.74 -16.55
CA GLU A 126 20.12 -10.56 -15.11
C GLU A 126 20.37 -11.88 -14.35
N LEU A 127 19.87 -13.01 -14.88
CA LEU A 127 20.13 -14.35 -14.33
C LEU A 127 21.62 -14.71 -14.40
N ASN A 128 22.32 -14.26 -15.44
CA ASN A 128 23.75 -14.48 -15.60
C ASN A 128 24.61 -13.47 -14.81
N MET A 129 24.09 -12.29 -14.47
CA MET A 129 24.78 -11.29 -13.64
C MET A 129 25.13 -11.85 -12.26
N GLY A 130 24.24 -12.64 -11.64
CA GLY A 130 24.50 -13.34 -10.37
C GLY A 130 25.54 -14.47 -10.47
N LYS A 131 25.83 -14.95 -11.69
CA LYS A 131 26.85 -15.98 -11.97
C LYS A 131 28.20 -15.38 -12.36
N ARG A 132 28.26 -14.08 -12.65
CA ARG A 132 29.51 -13.38 -12.95
C ARG A 132 30.33 -13.21 -11.68
N LYS A 133 31.34 -14.06 -11.57
CA LYS A 133 32.27 -14.07 -10.46
C LYS A 133 33.05 -12.74 -10.41
N TRP A 134 32.99 -12.04 -9.27
CA TRP A 134 33.55 -10.70 -9.03
C TRP A 134 35.03 -10.53 -9.41
N TRP A 135 35.81 -11.61 -9.46
CA TRP A 135 37.22 -11.61 -9.87
C TRP A 135 37.46 -11.47 -11.38
N GLN A 136 36.43 -11.60 -12.23
CA GLN A 136 36.56 -11.38 -13.68
C GLN A 136 36.71 -9.89 -14.05
N PHE A 137 36.39 -8.97 -13.14
CA PHE A 137 36.54 -7.53 -13.36
C PHE A 137 37.95 -7.00 -13.03
N TYR A 138 38.87 -7.83 -12.50
CA TYR A 138 40.20 -7.39 -12.02
C TYR A 138 41.39 -7.88 -12.86
N LYS A 139 41.17 -8.44 -14.06
CA LYS A 139 42.25 -8.70 -15.02
C LYS A 139 42.33 -7.57 -16.04
N ARG A 140 43.13 -6.56 -15.72
CA ARG A 140 43.76 -5.67 -16.70
C ARG A 140 45.26 -5.70 -16.46
#